data_AF-A0AAU7VNZ4-F1
#
_entry.id   AF-A0AAU7VNZ4-F1
#
_cell.length_a   1.000
_cell.length_b   1.000
_cell.length_c   1.000
_cell.angle_alpha   90.00
_cell.angle_beta   90.00
_cell.angle_gamma   90.00
#
_symmetry.space_group_name_H-M   'P 1'
#
loop_
_entity.id
_entity.type
_entity.pdbx_description
1 polymer ?
#
loop_
_entity_poly.entity_id
_entity_poly.type
_entity_poly.pdbx_seq_one_letter_code
_entity_poly.pdbx_strand_id
1 'polypeptide(L)'
;MFLEILGLFFESAEDAFLEVGVFVGAILLLFGYINYRKSGRFIKSIESSKRFQPVLGALLGLTPGCGGAVFVMPLFFKGNVTFGTVVATLMATMGDSAFVLIPTSPYHYILVCILSFIPAVITGYIVDKTSLGTFIMGKYKERMAILKGQKKTTKPKPNLTPVQQKNGLKLTYIFWALIAVGLVFGTMEILMIDIGEVSSFLGEFADIIGITGTLLCLGIMFKGKKWLRDDSIESQEAKSKSLKATLKHSTLETAFVTTWVLVGFMAFELLVLGAGGGDYAAGEQVIEGVLLTAGLASVFVAVAVGIIPGCGPQIIFVALFAQGLVPFAALIANAISQDGDALFPVLAMDRRSAIYATLINKIPALAMGLFIFWLEFYTDLGQYVQLALDNIIKTFI
;
A
#
# COMPACT_ATOMS: atom_id res chain seq x y z
N MET A 1 -9.00 27.38 6.56
CA MET A 1 -9.84 26.53 5.68
C MET A 1 -9.40 26.44 4.21
N PHE A 2 -9.63 27.41 3.30
CA PHE A 2 -9.25 27.20 1.87
C PHE A 2 -7.73 27.03 1.67
N LEU A 3 -6.91 27.85 2.32
CA LEU A 3 -5.45 27.74 2.24
C LEU A 3 -4.93 26.45 2.88
N GLU A 4 -5.53 25.99 3.97
CA GLU A 4 -5.20 24.68 4.58
C GLU A 4 -5.53 23.54 3.62
N ILE A 5 -6.74 23.50 3.06
CA ILE A 5 -7.13 22.45 2.09
C ILE A 5 -6.18 22.44 0.89
N LEU A 6 -5.71 23.61 0.46
CA LEU A 6 -4.75 23.73 -0.64
C LEU A 6 -3.35 23.24 -0.22
N GLY A 7 -2.92 23.49 1.01
CA GLY A 7 -1.69 22.92 1.58
C GLY A 7 -1.75 21.39 1.63
N LEU A 8 -2.80 20.84 2.25
CA LEU A 8 -3.06 19.40 2.32
C LEU A 8 -3.08 18.74 0.93
N PHE A 9 -3.59 19.45 -0.08
CA PHE A 9 -3.56 18.95 -1.45
C PHE A 9 -2.16 18.81 -2.02
N PHE A 10 -1.26 19.76 -1.76
CA PHE A 10 0.10 19.69 -2.28
C PHE A 10 0.92 18.63 -1.55
N GLU A 11 0.79 18.52 -0.23
CA GLU A 11 1.38 17.46 0.59
C GLU A 11 0.90 16.07 0.14
N SER A 12 -0.42 15.85 0.11
CA SER A 12 -0.99 14.59 -0.41
C SER A 12 -0.60 14.29 -1.87
N ALA A 13 -0.31 15.32 -2.68
CA ALA A 13 0.13 15.14 -4.06
C ALA A 13 1.61 14.76 -4.17
N GLU A 14 2.44 15.31 -3.31
CA GLU A 14 3.84 14.91 -3.17
C GLU A 14 3.93 13.45 -2.74
N ASP A 15 3.33 13.10 -1.59
CA ASP A 15 3.37 11.77 -0.99
C ASP A 15 2.82 10.71 -1.95
N ALA A 16 1.69 10.99 -2.60
CA ALA A 16 1.08 10.05 -3.53
C ALA A 16 2.03 9.69 -4.70
N PHE A 17 2.89 10.62 -5.12
CA PHE A 17 3.87 10.35 -6.15
C PHE A 17 5.14 9.71 -5.59
N LEU A 18 5.76 10.30 -4.57
CA LEU A 18 7.09 9.92 -4.09
C LEU A 18 7.07 8.68 -3.19
N GLU A 19 6.06 8.51 -2.33
CA GLU A 19 5.96 7.34 -1.46
C GLU A 19 5.35 6.11 -2.18
N VAL A 20 4.37 6.34 -3.05
CA VAL A 20 3.64 5.23 -3.70
C VAL A 20 3.85 5.19 -5.21
N GLY A 21 3.69 6.31 -5.90
CA GLY A 21 3.68 6.38 -7.36
C GLY A 21 4.98 5.90 -8.03
N VAL A 22 6.14 6.35 -7.53
CA VAL A 22 7.46 5.98 -8.08
C VAL A 22 7.75 4.49 -7.92
N PHE A 23 7.36 3.88 -6.79
CA PHE A 23 7.54 2.46 -6.53
C PHE A 23 6.59 1.59 -7.34
N VAL A 24 5.30 1.96 -7.41
CA VAL A 24 4.33 1.32 -8.32
C VAL A 24 4.83 1.42 -9.76
N GLY A 25 5.34 2.58 -10.18
CA GLY A 25 5.96 2.78 -11.49
C GLY A 25 7.12 1.84 -11.74
N ALA A 26 8.15 1.92 -10.90
CA ALA A 26 9.35 1.11 -11.01
C ALA A 26 9.01 -0.37 -11.10
N ILE A 27 8.06 -0.86 -10.28
CA ILE A 27 7.75 -2.27 -10.26
C ILE A 27 6.93 -2.75 -11.44
N LEU A 28 5.94 -1.97 -11.88
CA LEU A 28 5.17 -2.30 -13.07
C LEU A 28 6.04 -2.31 -14.32
N LEU A 29 7.05 -1.44 -14.38
CA LEU A 29 8.05 -1.46 -15.43
C LEU A 29 8.96 -2.66 -15.33
N LEU A 30 9.50 -2.96 -14.14
CA LEU A 30 10.36 -4.12 -13.91
C LEU A 30 9.65 -5.41 -14.31
N PHE A 31 8.42 -5.59 -13.86
CA PHE A 31 7.60 -6.75 -14.21
C PHE A 31 7.32 -6.80 -15.71
N GLY A 32 6.90 -5.69 -16.30
CA GLY A 32 6.65 -5.58 -17.74
C GLY A 32 7.89 -5.94 -18.56
N TYR A 33 9.07 -5.48 -18.12
CA TYR A 33 10.35 -5.75 -18.75
C TYR A 33 10.81 -7.20 -18.60
N ILE A 34 10.73 -7.77 -17.39
CA ILE A 34 11.07 -9.20 -17.15
C ILE A 34 10.15 -10.09 -17.99
N ASN A 35 8.86 -9.78 -18.02
CA ASN A 35 7.88 -10.55 -18.78
C ASN A 35 8.11 -10.46 -20.30
N TYR A 36 8.45 -9.26 -20.80
CA TYR A 36 8.90 -9.03 -22.17
C TYR A 36 10.12 -9.89 -22.50
N ARG A 37 11.16 -9.84 -21.67
CA ARG A 37 12.42 -10.56 -21.91
C ARG A 37 12.29 -12.08 -21.82
N LYS A 38 11.43 -12.59 -20.92
CA LYS A 38 11.20 -14.04 -20.72
C LYS A 38 10.04 -14.60 -21.54
N SER A 39 9.48 -13.82 -22.48
CA SER A 39 8.37 -14.23 -23.36
C SER A 39 7.19 -14.86 -22.60
N GLY A 40 6.79 -14.30 -21.45
CA GLY A 40 5.69 -14.86 -20.65
C GLY A 40 6.06 -15.97 -19.65
N ARG A 41 7.29 -16.52 -19.68
CA ARG A 41 7.68 -17.64 -18.78
C ARG A 41 7.74 -17.25 -17.30
N PHE A 42 8.04 -15.99 -16.99
CA PHE A 42 8.10 -15.49 -15.62
C PHE A 42 6.74 -15.62 -14.90
N ILE A 43 5.68 -15.22 -15.59
CA ILE A 43 4.30 -15.33 -15.13
C ILE A 43 3.93 -16.79 -14.83
N LYS A 44 4.25 -17.71 -15.75
CA LYS A 44 3.98 -19.14 -15.58
C LYS A 44 4.69 -19.73 -14.36
N SER A 45 5.90 -19.26 -14.05
CA SER A 45 6.64 -19.70 -12.86
C SER A 45 5.92 -19.30 -11.58
N ILE A 46 5.46 -18.04 -11.47
CA ILE A 46 4.70 -17.56 -10.31
C ILE A 46 3.40 -18.34 -10.16
N GLU A 47 2.69 -18.56 -11.28
CA GLU A 47 1.43 -19.33 -11.30
C GLU A 47 1.61 -20.81 -10.92
N SER A 48 2.79 -21.39 -11.13
CA SER A 48 3.09 -22.78 -10.78
C SER A 48 3.35 -22.98 -9.28
N SER A 49 3.66 -21.91 -8.54
CA SER A 49 4.04 -21.94 -7.13
C SER A 49 2.92 -21.55 -6.17
N LYS A 50 1.63 -21.72 -6.56
CA LYS A 50 0.45 -21.30 -5.77
C LYS A 50 0.49 -21.68 -4.30
N ARG A 51 1.01 -22.88 -3.99
CA ARG A 51 1.11 -23.37 -2.61
C ARG A 51 1.98 -22.47 -1.72
N PHE A 52 3.01 -21.83 -2.25
CA PHE A 52 3.92 -21.00 -1.44
C PHE A 52 3.62 -19.50 -1.53
N GLN A 53 2.63 -19.09 -2.35
CA GLN A 53 2.36 -17.68 -2.58
C GLN A 53 1.98 -16.92 -1.29
N PRO A 54 1.13 -17.42 -0.38
CA PRO A 54 0.83 -16.71 0.88
C PRO A 54 2.07 -16.48 1.76
N VAL A 55 3.00 -17.43 1.80
CA VAL A 55 4.25 -17.30 2.57
C VAL A 55 5.15 -16.25 1.95
N LEU A 56 5.35 -16.30 0.63
CA LEU A 56 6.15 -15.31 -0.09
C LEU A 56 5.53 -13.92 -0.02
N GLY A 57 4.20 -13.83 -0.05
CA GLY A 57 3.46 -12.58 0.14
C GLY A 57 3.69 -12.00 1.52
N ALA A 58 3.53 -12.78 2.58
CA ALA A 58 3.81 -12.33 3.94
C ALA A 58 5.27 -11.88 4.12
N LEU A 59 6.24 -12.61 3.55
CA LEU A 59 7.65 -12.21 3.57
C LEU A 59 7.91 -10.87 2.85
N LEU A 60 7.21 -10.64 1.72
CA LEU A 60 7.26 -9.35 1.03
C LEU A 60 6.54 -8.26 1.84
N GLY A 61 5.51 -8.59 2.61
CA GLY A 61 4.84 -7.64 3.50
C GLY A 61 5.73 -7.19 4.66
N LEU A 62 6.57 -8.08 5.20
CA LEU A 62 7.51 -7.79 6.29
C LEU A 62 8.64 -6.81 5.92
N THR A 63 8.82 -6.48 4.64
CA THR A 63 9.82 -5.46 4.27
C THR A 63 9.42 -4.12 4.89
N PRO A 64 10.32 -3.39 5.56
CA PRO A 64 10.05 -2.02 6.00
C PRO A 64 9.53 -1.16 4.85
N GLY A 65 8.54 -0.31 5.15
CA GLY A 65 7.81 0.48 4.16
C GLY A 65 6.73 -0.31 3.43
N CYS A 66 5.96 0.36 2.57
CA CYS A 66 4.85 -0.25 1.84
C CYS A 66 5.27 -0.95 0.53
N GLY A 67 6.54 -0.85 0.12
CA GLY A 67 7.01 -1.25 -1.22
C GLY A 67 6.79 -2.73 -1.58
N GLY A 68 7.07 -3.65 -0.65
CA GLY A 68 6.87 -5.09 -0.87
C GLY A 68 5.38 -5.48 -0.92
N ALA A 69 4.53 -4.78 -0.18
CA ALA A 69 3.09 -4.98 -0.25
C ALA A 69 2.50 -4.42 -1.56
N VAL A 70 2.90 -3.21 -1.94
CA VAL A 70 2.56 -2.57 -3.22
C VAL A 70 2.95 -3.44 -4.43
N PHE A 71 4.06 -4.18 -4.35
CA PHE A 71 4.46 -5.15 -5.39
C PHE A 71 3.41 -6.22 -5.67
N VAL A 72 2.75 -6.75 -4.64
CA VAL A 72 1.84 -7.90 -4.75
C VAL A 72 0.50 -7.52 -5.39
N MET A 73 0.02 -6.29 -5.16
CA MET A 73 -1.34 -5.88 -5.53
C MET A 73 -1.62 -5.96 -7.03
N PRO A 74 -0.76 -5.43 -7.94
CA PRO A 74 -1.01 -5.54 -9.38
C PRO A 74 -0.96 -6.99 -9.89
N LEU A 75 -0.20 -7.87 -9.24
CA LEU A 75 -0.11 -9.28 -9.62
C LEU A 75 -1.43 -10.01 -9.38
N PHE A 76 -2.19 -9.61 -8.37
CA PHE A 76 -3.50 -10.20 -8.09
C PHE A 76 -4.48 -9.92 -9.23
N PHE A 77 -4.58 -8.65 -9.65
CA PHE A 77 -5.49 -8.26 -10.73
C PHE A 77 -5.08 -8.78 -12.10
N LYS A 78 -3.80 -9.09 -12.30
CA LYS A 78 -3.28 -9.81 -13.47
C LYS A 78 -3.53 -11.33 -13.41
N GLY A 79 -3.99 -11.85 -12.26
CA GLY A 79 -4.33 -13.26 -12.05
C GLY A 79 -3.13 -14.14 -11.68
N ASN A 80 -1.98 -13.54 -11.39
CA ASN A 80 -0.71 -14.22 -11.11
C ASN A 80 -0.63 -14.75 -9.68
N VAL A 81 -1.21 -14.02 -8.72
CA VAL A 81 -1.24 -14.40 -7.29
C VAL A 81 -2.67 -14.57 -6.80
N THR A 82 -2.83 -15.38 -5.76
CA THR A 82 -4.14 -15.61 -5.13
C THR A 82 -4.58 -14.45 -4.24
N PHE A 83 -5.87 -14.41 -3.90
CA PHE A 83 -6.38 -13.44 -2.93
C PHE A 83 -5.83 -13.69 -1.51
N GLY A 84 -5.62 -14.95 -1.13
CA GLY A 84 -4.96 -15.28 0.14
C GLY A 84 -3.53 -14.74 0.21
N THR A 85 -2.84 -14.62 -0.91
CA THR A 85 -1.53 -13.95 -0.97
C THR A 85 -1.63 -12.46 -0.71
N VAL A 86 -2.64 -11.78 -1.27
CA VAL A 86 -2.91 -10.37 -0.99
C VAL A 86 -3.17 -10.16 0.50
N VAL A 87 -4.06 -10.96 1.09
CA VAL A 87 -4.40 -10.90 2.52
C VAL A 87 -3.17 -11.14 3.39
N ALA A 88 -2.39 -12.19 3.12
CA ALA A 88 -1.17 -12.47 3.87
C ALA A 88 -0.11 -11.38 3.75
N THR A 89 -0.04 -10.70 2.60
CA THR A 89 0.91 -9.60 2.40
C THR A 89 0.48 -8.36 3.18
N LEU A 90 -0.81 -7.97 3.11
CA LEU A 90 -1.35 -6.82 3.82
C LEU A 90 -1.26 -7.00 5.34
N MET A 91 -1.64 -8.16 5.87
CA MET A 91 -1.57 -8.42 7.31
C MET A 91 -0.16 -8.43 7.90
N ALA A 92 0.85 -8.73 7.09
CA ALA A 92 2.23 -8.83 7.55
C ALA A 92 2.95 -7.47 7.52
N THR A 93 2.38 -6.45 6.90
CA THR A 93 3.07 -5.18 6.67
C THR A 93 2.98 -4.25 7.87
N MET A 94 4.08 -3.58 8.20
CA MET A 94 4.08 -2.43 9.12
C MET A 94 4.15 -1.09 8.38
N GLY A 95 4.27 -1.11 7.04
CA GLY A 95 4.47 0.12 6.27
C GLY A 95 5.62 0.96 6.81
N ASP A 96 5.46 2.27 6.78
CA ASP A 96 6.49 3.22 7.19
C ASP A 96 6.63 3.35 8.71
N SER A 97 5.65 2.85 9.48
CA SER A 97 5.75 2.80 10.94
C SER A 97 6.89 1.88 11.41
N ALA A 98 7.37 0.97 10.55
CA ALA A 98 8.57 0.18 10.78
C ALA A 98 9.79 1.08 11.05
N PHE A 99 9.94 2.20 10.33
CA PHE A 99 11.08 3.11 10.47
C PHE A 99 11.03 3.94 11.75
N VAL A 100 9.86 4.08 12.38
CA VAL A 100 9.74 4.67 13.71
C VAL A 100 10.02 3.63 14.80
N LEU A 101 9.55 2.39 14.61
CA LEU A 101 9.71 1.34 15.62
C LEU A 101 11.14 0.77 15.65
N ILE A 102 11.83 0.67 14.52
CA ILE A 102 13.20 0.11 14.45
C ILE A 102 14.18 0.92 15.33
N PRO A 103 14.24 2.26 15.27
CA PRO A 103 15.15 3.06 16.11
C PRO A 103 14.69 3.13 17.57
N THR A 104 13.38 3.22 17.81
CA THR A 104 12.84 3.37 19.18
C THR A 104 12.85 2.07 19.96
N SER A 105 12.52 0.95 19.32
CA SER A 105 12.57 -0.39 19.92
C SER A 105 12.71 -1.49 18.86
N PRO A 106 13.94 -1.81 18.43
CA PRO A 106 14.17 -2.85 17.41
C PRO A 106 13.70 -4.23 17.89
N TYR A 107 13.67 -4.43 19.20
CA TYR A 107 13.12 -5.62 19.84
C TYR A 107 11.63 -5.81 19.54
N HIS A 108 10.82 -4.80 19.82
CA HIS A 108 9.37 -4.88 19.57
C HIS A 108 9.07 -4.94 18.07
N TYR A 109 9.89 -4.33 17.21
CA TYR A 109 9.79 -4.52 15.76
C TYR A 109 9.90 -5.99 15.36
N ILE A 110 10.93 -6.71 15.82
CA ILE A 110 11.11 -8.14 15.51
C ILE A 110 9.92 -8.96 16.03
N LEU A 111 9.43 -8.66 17.24
CA LEU A 111 8.25 -9.31 17.77
C LEU A 111 7.02 -9.08 16.88
N VAL A 112 6.76 -7.83 16.47
CA VAL A 112 5.63 -7.52 15.60
C VAL A 112 5.75 -8.27 14.28
N CYS A 113 6.94 -8.33 13.67
CA CYS A 113 7.16 -9.11 12.46
C CYS A 113 6.79 -10.59 12.65
N ILE A 114 7.27 -11.23 13.72
CA ILE A 114 7.00 -12.66 13.97
C ILE A 114 5.52 -12.88 14.28
N LEU A 115 4.96 -12.07 15.17
CA LEU A 115 3.57 -12.19 15.63
C LEU A 115 2.55 -11.82 14.55
N SER A 116 2.91 -11.01 13.55
CA SER A 116 2.06 -10.70 12.41
C SER A 116 2.23 -11.72 11.27
N PHE A 117 3.45 -12.22 11.05
CA PHE A 117 3.74 -13.18 9.97
C PHE A 117 2.93 -14.47 10.09
N ILE A 118 2.89 -15.07 11.28
CA ILE A 118 2.20 -16.34 11.51
C ILE A 118 0.68 -16.23 11.21
N PRO A 119 -0.09 -15.32 11.83
CA PRO A 119 -1.51 -15.17 11.52
C PRO A 119 -1.74 -14.73 10.08
N ALA A 120 -0.87 -13.91 9.48
CA ALA A 120 -0.95 -13.53 8.08
C ALA A 120 -0.90 -14.74 7.14
N VAL A 121 0.10 -15.61 7.31
CA VAL A 121 0.26 -16.83 6.51
C VAL A 121 -0.92 -17.78 6.71
N ILE A 122 -1.31 -18.01 7.97
CA ILE A 122 -2.46 -18.88 8.30
C ILE A 122 -3.73 -18.36 7.61
N THR A 123 -3.99 -17.05 7.72
CA THR A 123 -5.19 -16.43 7.16
C THR A 123 -5.17 -16.48 5.64
N GLY A 124 -4.02 -16.22 5.01
CA GLY A 124 -3.87 -16.36 3.56
C GLY A 124 -4.18 -17.78 3.06
N TYR A 125 -3.70 -18.81 3.76
CA TYR A 125 -4.04 -20.20 3.42
C TYR A 125 -5.51 -20.54 3.67
N ILE A 126 -6.12 -20.00 4.73
CA ILE A 126 -7.56 -20.19 4.99
C ILE A 126 -8.37 -19.58 3.86
N VAL A 127 -8.06 -18.35 3.43
CA VAL A 127 -8.73 -17.64 2.33
C VAL A 127 -8.63 -18.41 1.01
N ASP A 128 -7.46 -18.98 0.71
CA ASP A 128 -7.26 -19.78 -0.50
C ASP A 128 -7.98 -21.14 -0.46
N LYS A 129 -8.11 -21.74 0.73
CA LYS A 129 -8.84 -23.03 0.91
C LYS A 129 -10.35 -22.86 0.90
N THR A 130 -10.88 -21.79 1.47
CA THR A 130 -12.32 -21.58 1.73
C THR A 130 -13.13 -21.18 0.49
N SER A 131 -12.56 -21.28 -0.72
CA SER A 131 -13.13 -20.77 -1.98
C SER A 131 -13.43 -19.27 -2.02
N LEU A 132 -13.21 -18.54 -0.92
CA LEU A 132 -13.43 -17.10 -0.84
C LEU A 132 -12.54 -16.35 -1.83
N GLY A 133 -11.27 -16.75 -1.93
CA GLY A 133 -10.33 -16.15 -2.89
C GLY A 133 -10.73 -16.38 -4.36
N THR A 134 -11.22 -17.57 -4.70
CA THR A 134 -11.70 -17.87 -6.07
C THR A 134 -13.02 -17.18 -6.36
N PHE A 135 -13.90 -17.05 -5.38
CA PHE A 135 -15.16 -16.30 -5.48
C PHE A 135 -14.91 -14.80 -5.76
N ILE A 136 -14.02 -14.16 -4.99
CA ILE A 136 -13.69 -12.73 -5.16
C ILE A 136 -13.09 -12.49 -6.54
N MET A 137 -12.10 -13.30 -6.94
CA MET A 137 -11.49 -13.22 -8.26
C MET A 137 -12.51 -13.47 -9.39
N GLY A 138 -13.41 -14.44 -9.21
CA GLY A 138 -14.48 -14.72 -10.17
C GLY A 138 -15.42 -13.53 -10.34
N LYS A 139 -15.86 -12.93 -9.24
CA LYS A 139 -16.72 -11.74 -9.24
C LYS A 139 -16.03 -10.52 -9.84
N TYR A 140 -14.74 -10.32 -9.57
CA TYR A 140 -13.94 -9.28 -10.23
C TYR A 140 -13.91 -9.48 -11.75
N LYS A 141 -13.59 -10.70 -12.22
CA LYS A 141 -13.57 -11.04 -13.66
C LYS A 141 -14.93 -10.84 -14.32
N GLU A 142 -16.02 -11.23 -13.64
CA GLU A 142 -17.40 -11.05 -14.10
C GLU A 142 -17.73 -9.56 -14.29
N ARG A 143 -17.45 -8.71 -13.30
CA ARG A 143 -17.65 -7.25 -13.40
C ARG A 143 -16.84 -6.64 -14.53
N MET A 144 -15.57 -7.03 -14.65
CA MET A 144 -14.71 -6.58 -15.74
C MET A 144 -15.22 -7.03 -17.10
N ALA A 145 -15.83 -8.21 -17.21
CA ALA A 145 -16.47 -8.68 -18.44
C ALA A 145 -17.75 -7.86 -18.77
N ILE A 146 -18.59 -7.56 -17.79
CA ILE A 146 -19.81 -6.74 -17.95
C ILE A 146 -19.46 -5.31 -18.38
N LEU A 147 -18.48 -4.68 -17.72
CA LEU A 147 -17.98 -3.34 -18.07
C LEU A 147 -17.47 -3.27 -19.52
N LYS A 148 -16.91 -4.37 -20.04
CA LYS A 148 -16.49 -4.51 -21.44
C LYS A 148 -17.69 -4.78 -22.37
N GLY A 149 -18.61 -5.65 -21.96
CA GLY A 149 -19.80 -6.04 -22.72
C GLY A 149 -20.81 -4.89 -22.93
N GLN A 150 -21.05 -4.06 -21.92
CA GLN A 150 -21.92 -2.88 -21.99
C GLN A 150 -21.39 -1.79 -22.95
N LYS A 151 -20.11 -1.86 -23.36
CA LYS A 151 -19.43 -0.85 -24.18
C LYS A 151 -19.12 -1.30 -25.61
N LYS A 152 -19.72 -2.39 -26.11
CA LYS A 152 -19.74 -2.75 -27.54
C LYS A 152 -20.64 -1.79 -28.34
N THR A 153 -20.27 -0.51 -28.39
CA THR A 153 -20.67 0.38 -29.49
C THR A 153 -19.59 0.29 -30.56
N THR A 154 -19.96 -0.28 -31.69
CA THR A 154 -19.26 -0.34 -32.98
C THR A 154 -18.91 1.06 -33.50
N LYS A 155 -17.89 1.71 -32.93
CA LYS A 155 -17.20 2.81 -33.60
C LYS A 155 -15.78 2.35 -33.93
N PRO A 156 -15.36 2.41 -35.21
CA PRO A 156 -13.98 2.07 -35.58
C PRO A 156 -13.02 2.97 -34.79
N LYS A 157 -11.90 2.39 -34.34
CA LYS A 157 -10.80 3.15 -33.72
C LYS A 157 -10.44 4.31 -34.65
N PRO A 158 -10.55 5.58 -34.22
CA PRO A 158 -10.07 6.67 -35.05
C PRO A 158 -8.56 6.47 -35.26
N ASN A 159 -8.11 6.45 -36.52
CA ASN A 159 -6.69 6.41 -36.83
C ASN A 159 -6.01 7.59 -36.13
N LEU A 160 -5.14 7.29 -35.17
CA LEU A 160 -4.34 8.31 -34.48
C LEU A 160 -3.46 8.97 -35.54
N THR A 161 -3.52 10.31 -35.63
CA THR A 161 -2.62 11.04 -36.54
C THR A 161 -1.17 10.89 -36.07
N PRO A 162 -0.17 10.94 -36.98
CA PRO A 162 1.25 10.79 -36.62
C PRO A 162 1.71 11.74 -35.51
N VAL A 163 1.11 12.93 -35.44
CA VAL A 163 1.36 13.95 -34.40
C VAL A 163 0.83 13.51 -33.03
N GLN A 164 -0.37 12.93 -32.97
CA GLN A 164 -0.94 12.40 -31.72
C GLN A 164 -0.17 11.18 -31.20
N GLN A 165 0.38 10.35 -32.09
CA GLN A 165 1.21 9.21 -31.72
C GLN A 165 2.60 9.64 -31.21
N LYS A 166 3.19 10.69 -31.80
CA LYS A 166 4.50 11.23 -31.40
C LYS A 166 4.47 11.97 -30.06
N ASN A 167 3.39 12.71 -29.77
CA ASN A 167 3.24 13.44 -28.51
C ASN A 167 2.99 12.51 -27.30
N GLY A 168 2.25 11.41 -27.50
CA GLY A 168 2.03 10.41 -26.45
C GLY A 168 3.32 9.71 -26.00
N LEU A 169 4.26 9.49 -26.92
CA LEU A 169 5.53 8.82 -26.61
C LEU A 169 6.50 9.75 -25.87
N LYS A 170 6.55 11.05 -26.23
CA LYS A 170 7.32 12.05 -25.46
C LYS A 170 6.86 12.14 -24.01
N LEU A 171 5.54 12.16 -23.79
CA LEU A 171 4.95 12.20 -22.44
C LEU A 171 5.35 10.98 -21.61
N THR A 172 5.34 9.79 -22.21
CA THR A 172 5.82 8.56 -21.56
C THR A 172 7.28 8.67 -21.15
N TYR A 173 8.17 9.23 -21.98
CA TYR A 173 9.58 9.39 -21.59
C TYR A 173 9.77 10.40 -20.46
N ILE A 174 9.05 11.52 -20.48
CA ILE A 174 9.07 12.51 -19.39
C ILE A 174 8.59 11.85 -18.09
N PHE A 175 7.50 11.08 -18.14
CA PHE A 175 6.99 10.34 -17.00
C PHE A 175 8.05 9.41 -16.40
N TRP A 176 8.74 8.60 -17.22
CA TRP A 176 9.78 7.70 -16.72
C TRP A 176 11.04 8.42 -16.22
N ALA A 177 11.36 9.59 -16.78
CA ALA A 177 12.43 10.43 -16.24
C ALA A 177 12.06 10.95 -14.83
N LEU A 178 10.82 11.41 -14.64
CA LEU A 178 10.31 11.81 -13.32
C LEU A 178 10.30 10.64 -12.34
N ILE A 179 9.86 9.44 -12.76
CA ILE A 179 9.92 8.24 -11.89
C ILE A 179 11.38 7.91 -11.52
N ALA A 180 12.33 8.03 -12.44
CA ALA A 180 13.73 7.71 -12.16
C ALA A 180 14.35 8.68 -11.13
N VAL A 181 14.04 9.97 -11.23
CA VAL A 181 14.47 10.99 -10.25
C VAL A 181 13.72 10.82 -8.93
N GLY A 182 12.39 10.72 -8.99
CA GLY A 182 11.53 10.55 -7.83
C GLY A 182 11.82 9.27 -7.05
N LEU A 183 12.30 8.19 -7.68
CA LEU A 183 12.70 6.99 -6.96
C LEU A 183 13.88 7.24 -6.01
N VAL A 184 14.73 8.23 -6.28
CA VAL A 184 15.80 8.62 -5.35
C VAL A 184 15.19 9.28 -4.10
N PHE A 185 14.32 10.28 -4.29
CA PHE A 185 13.67 11.00 -3.20
C PHE A 185 12.69 10.12 -2.42
N GLY A 186 11.83 9.38 -3.10
CA GLY A 186 10.94 8.42 -2.47
C GLY A 186 11.67 7.31 -1.69
N THR A 187 12.90 6.94 -2.10
CA THR A 187 13.72 6.03 -1.28
C THR A 187 14.23 6.73 -0.02
N MET A 188 14.55 8.03 -0.08
CA MET A 188 14.93 8.81 1.10
C MET A 188 13.76 9.00 2.07
N GLU A 189 12.57 9.35 1.57
CA GLU A 189 11.34 9.49 2.35
C GLU A 189 10.93 8.19 3.04
N ILE A 190 10.92 7.06 2.31
CA ILE A 190 10.64 5.76 2.93
C ILE A 190 11.65 5.46 4.04
N LEU A 191 12.91 5.89 3.91
CA LEU A 191 13.91 5.71 4.97
C LEU A 191 13.75 6.70 6.14
N MET A 192 12.67 7.49 6.18
CA MET A 192 12.42 8.57 7.15
C MET A 192 13.58 9.59 7.19
N ILE A 193 14.22 9.84 6.05
CA ILE A 193 15.25 10.89 5.93
C ILE A 193 14.55 12.18 5.56
N ASP A 194 14.59 13.16 6.47
CA ASP A 194 14.13 14.52 6.17
C ASP A 194 15.07 15.17 5.13
N ILE A 195 14.59 15.26 3.90
CA ILE A 195 15.35 15.78 2.76
C ILE A 195 15.62 17.29 2.94
N GLY A 196 14.69 18.01 3.56
CA GLY A 196 14.80 19.44 3.84
C GLY A 196 15.90 19.75 4.85
N GLU A 197 16.04 18.92 5.89
CA GLU A 197 17.14 19.01 6.85
C GLU A 197 18.51 18.68 6.23
N VAL A 198 18.57 17.73 5.29
CA VAL A 198 19.81 17.40 4.56
C VAL A 198 20.23 18.56 3.65
N SER A 199 19.28 19.16 2.94
CA SER A 199 19.51 20.34 2.10
C SER A 199 18.17 20.96 1.70
N SER A 200 17.96 22.23 2.05
CA SER A 200 16.74 22.95 1.67
C SER A 200 16.48 22.94 0.17
N PHE A 201 17.54 22.99 -0.65
CA PHE A 201 17.43 22.88 -2.11
C PHE A 201 16.93 21.51 -2.56
N LEU A 202 17.38 20.43 -1.89
CA LEU A 202 16.94 19.08 -2.24
C LEU A 202 15.49 18.85 -1.79
N GLY A 203 15.09 19.41 -0.64
CA GLY A 203 13.70 19.38 -0.16
C GLY A 203 12.78 20.04 -1.18
N GLU A 204 12.98 21.33 -1.49
CA GLU A 204 12.17 22.04 -2.49
C GLU A 204 12.14 21.32 -3.85
N PHE A 205 13.25 20.67 -4.22
CA PHE A 205 13.30 19.90 -5.46
C PHE A 205 12.51 18.59 -5.39
N ALA A 206 12.46 17.91 -4.24
CA ALA A 206 11.62 16.74 -4.00
C ALA A 206 10.14 17.12 -4.13
N ASP A 207 9.69 18.18 -3.43
CA ASP A 207 8.30 18.69 -3.48
C ASP A 207 7.88 18.97 -4.94
N ILE A 208 8.75 19.66 -5.70
CA ILE A 208 8.49 19.98 -7.11
C ILE A 208 8.35 18.70 -7.93
N ILE A 209 9.20 17.69 -7.73
CA ILE A 209 9.13 16.42 -8.44
C ILE A 209 7.86 15.66 -8.06
N GLY A 210 7.51 15.59 -6.78
CA GLY A 210 6.31 14.95 -6.26
C GLY A 210 5.03 15.55 -6.83
N ILE A 211 4.85 16.85 -6.63
CA ILE A 211 3.69 17.61 -7.10
C ILE A 211 3.60 17.54 -8.63
N THR A 212 4.71 17.76 -9.35
CA THR A 212 4.71 17.70 -10.82
C THR A 212 4.37 16.29 -11.32
N GLY A 213 4.87 15.27 -10.64
CA GLY A 213 4.58 13.87 -10.92
C GLY A 213 3.11 13.53 -10.77
N THR A 214 2.49 13.94 -9.66
CA THR A 214 1.04 13.74 -9.42
C THR A 214 0.19 14.56 -10.39
N LEU A 215 0.53 15.83 -10.65
CA LEU A 215 -0.16 16.64 -11.65
C LEU A 215 -0.07 16.03 -13.06
N LEU A 216 1.07 15.41 -13.40
CA LEU A 216 1.24 14.66 -14.63
C LEU A 216 0.35 13.41 -14.66
N CYS A 217 0.28 12.64 -13.57
CA CYS A 217 -0.64 11.50 -13.42
C CYS A 217 -2.10 11.92 -13.63
N LEU A 218 -2.53 12.99 -12.97
CA LEU A 218 -3.85 13.60 -13.16
C LEU A 218 -4.05 14.01 -14.62
N GLY A 219 -3.08 14.69 -15.23
CA GLY A 219 -3.14 15.10 -16.64
C GLY A 219 -3.28 13.91 -17.61
N ILE A 220 -2.56 12.82 -17.36
CA ILE A 220 -2.67 11.55 -18.09
C ILE A 220 -4.07 10.95 -17.91
N MET A 221 -4.61 10.97 -16.69
CA MET A 221 -5.93 10.43 -16.35
C MET A 221 -7.08 11.26 -16.94
N PHE A 222 -7.01 12.60 -16.86
CA PHE A 222 -8.00 13.51 -17.44
C PHE A 222 -8.05 13.42 -18.97
N LYS A 223 -6.89 13.43 -19.64
CA LYS A 223 -6.79 13.21 -21.10
C LYS A 223 -7.14 11.76 -21.47
N GLY A 224 -6.99 10.85 -20.52
CA GLY A 224 -7.28 9.42 -20.59
C GLY A 224 -8.75 9.01 -20.49
N LYS A 225 -9.72 9.95 -20.41
CA LYS A 225 -11.17 9.62 -20.46
C LYS A 225 -11.59 8.80 -21.70
N LYS A 226 -10.74 8.70 -22.74
CA LYS A 226 -10.89 7.80 -23.91
C LYS A 226 -10.08 6.50 -23.85
N TRP A 227 -9.16 6.32 -22.90
CA TRP A 227 -8.15 5.26 -22.88
C TRP A 227 -8.32 4.23 -21.74
N LEU A 228 -9.08 4.56 -20.69
CA LEU A 228 -9.59 3.63 -19.65
C LEU A 228 -10.60 2.58 -20.19
N ARG A 229 -10.62 2.33 -21.50
CA ARG A 229 -11.72 1.67 -22.20
C ARG A 229 -11.29 0.52 -23.14
N ASP A 230 -10.08 -0.01 -23.00
CA ASP A 230 -9.61 -1.08 -23.89
C ASP A 230 -8.69 -2.10 -23.20
N ASP A 231 -9.03 -2.55 -21.99
CA ASP A 231 -8.46 -3.80 -21.46
C ASP A 231 -9.26 -4.99 -21.97
N SER A 232 -9.42 -5.15 -23.29
CA SER A 232 -9.70 -6.49 -23.79
C SER A 232 -8.46 -7.36 -23.51
N ILE A 233 -8.70 -8.64 -23.23
CA ILE A 233 -7.66 -9.67 -23.10
C ILE A 233 -6.86 -9.84 -24.42
N GLU A 234 -7.19 -9.06 -25.45
CA GLU A 234 -6.54 -9.00 -26.74
C GLU A 234 -5.34 -8.03 -26.72
N SER A 235 -4.32 -8.41 -25.93
CA SER A 235 -2.92 -8.14 -26.27
C SER A 235 -1.90 -8.71 -25.28
N GLN A 236 -2.19 -9.74 -24.48
CA GLN A 236 -1.10 -10.45 -23.78
C GLN A 236 0.02 -10.89 -24.77
N GLU A 237 -0.35 -11.16 -26.03
CA GLU A 237 0.56 -11.40 -27.16
C GLU A 237 1.19 -10.15 -27.81
N ALA A 238 0.58 -8.96 -27.70
CA ALA A 238 1.19 -7.70 -28.16
C ALA A 238 2.02 -7.01 -27.06
N LYS A 239 1.74 -7.32 -25.77
CA LYS A 239 2.47 -6.89 -24.56
C LYS A 239 3.89 -7.48 -24.51
N SER A 240 4.15 -8.61 -25.18
CA SER A 240 5.47 -9.27 -25.18
C SER A 240 6.36 -8.92 -26.38
N LYS A 241 5.89 -8.12 -27.35
CA LYS A 241 6.65 -7.86 -28.60
C LYS A 241 7.35 -6.49 -28.67
N SER A 242 7.01 -5.52 -27.83
CA SER A 242 7.61 -4.16 -27.92
C SER A 242 7.76 -3.45 -26.57
N LEU A 243 9.01 -3.06 -26.26
CA LEU A 243 9.37 -2.26 -25.08
C LEU A 243 8.56 -0.95 -24.97
N LYS A 244 8.26 -0.31 -26.12
CA LYS A 244 7.45 0.93 -26.16
C LYS A 244 6.02 0.70 -25.68
N ALA A 245 5.44 -0.47 -25.98
CA ALA A 245 4.11 -0.81 -25.52
C ALA A 245 4.09 -1.05 -24.00
N THR A 246 5.12 -1.72 -23.47
CA THR A 246 5.30 -1.92 -22.03
C THR A 246 5.39 -0.59 -21.29
N LEU A 247 6.28 0.32 -21.71
CA LEU A 247 6.45 1.64 -21.08
C LEU A 247 5.14 2.42 -21.05
N LYS A 248 4.41 2.45 -22.17
CA LYS A 248 3.15 3.19 -22.30
C LYS A 248 2.05 2.62 -21.40
N HIS A 249 1.96 1.30 -21.29
CA HIS A 249 0.96 0.65 -20.46
C HIS A 249 1.27 0.80 -18.96
N SER A 250 2.52 0.56 -18.56
CA SER A 250 2.96 0.79 -17.18
C SER A 250 2.74 2.25 -16.76
N THR A 251 2.97 3.22 -17.66
CA THR A 251 2.66 4.65 -17.39
C THR A 251 1.19 4.86 -17.00
N LEU A 252 0.25 4.22 -17.67
CA LEU A 252 -1.16 4.36 -17.32
C LEU A 252 -1.53 3.66 -16.03
N GLU A 253 -1.06 2.43 -15.85
CA GLU A 253 -1.35 1.66 -14.63
C GLU A 253 -0.83 2.45 -13.42
N THR A 254 0.37 3.02 -13.50
CA THR A 254 0.93 3.88 -12.44
C THR A 254 0.13 5.17 -12.28
N ALA A 255 -0.14 5.92 -13.35
CA ALA A 255 -0.91 7.17 -13.24
C ALA A 255 -2.32 6.95 -12.67
N PHE A 256 -2.95 5.82 -13.00
CA PHE A 256 -4.23 5.40 -12.45
C PHE A 256 -4.13 5.16 -10.94
N VAL A 257 -3.16 4.36 -10.51
CA VAL A 257 -2.96 4.04 -9.08
C VAL A 257 -2.61 5.30 -8.31
N THR A 258 -1.61 6.08 -8.73
CA THR A 258 -1.19 7.33 -8.06
C THR A 258 -2.34 8.34 -7.91
N THR A 259 -3.19 8.47 -8.93
CA THR A 259 -4.36 9.36 -8.84
C THR A 259 -5.33 8.94 -7.73
N TRP A 260 -5.52 7.63 -7.53
CA TRP A 260 -6.39 7.12 -6.47
C TRP A 260 -5.72 7.14 -5.10
N VAL A 261 -4.40 7.00 -5.04
CA VAL A 261 -3.61 7.22 -3.81
C VAL A 261 -3.79 8.65 -3.33
N LEU A 262 -3.62 9.64 -4.22
CA LEU A 262 -3.91 11.06 -3.91
C LEU A 262 -5.32 11.24 -3.33
N VAL A 263 -6.34 10.62 -3.95
CA VAL A 263 -7.72 10.70 -3.44
C VAL A 263 -7.83 10.06 -2.05
N GLY A 264 -7.09 8.99 -1.80
CA GLY A 264 -7.00 8.31 -0.50
C GLY A 264 -6.40 9.20 0.59
N PHE A 265 -5.21 9.76 0.34
CA PHE A 265 -4.54 10.70 1.24
C PHE A 265 -5.40 11.92 1.50
N MET A 266 -5.91 12.57 0.45
CA MET A 266 -6.86 13.69 0.59
C MET A 266 -8.08 13.33 1.43
N ALA A 267 -8.62 12.12 1.31
CA ALA A 267 -9.78 11.72 2.11
C ALA A 267 -9.42 11.53 3.59
N PHE A 268 -8.21 11.06 3.90
CA PHE A 268 -7.70 10.96 5.26
C PHE A 268 -7.44 12.36 5.85
N GLU A 269 -6.72 13.22 5.13
CA GLU A 269 -6.43 14.59 5.56
C GLU A 269 -7.70 15.40 5.84
N LEU A 270 -8.69 15.29 4.96
CA LEU A 270 -9.98 15.95 5.15
C LEU A 270 -10.79 15.34 6.31
N LEU A 271 -10.58 14.07 6.64
CA LEU A 271 -11.20 13.44 7.82
C LEU A 271 -10.61 14.04 9.09
N VAL A 272 -9.28 14.16 9.18
CA VAL A 272 -8.59 14.76 10.34
C VAL A 272 -9.02 16.22 10.50
N LEU A 273 -8.96 17.02 9.41
CA LEU A 273 -9.45 18.40 9.41
C LEU A 273 -10.91 18.51 9.85
N GLY A 274 -11.76 17.59 9.39
CA GLY A 274 -13.18 17.54 9.75
C GLY A 274 -13.40 17.17 11.22
N ALA A 275 -12.61 16.26 11.78
CA ALA A 275 -12.67 15.86 13.19
C ALA A 275 -12.33 17.04 14.12
N GLY A 276 -11.42 17.93 13.70
CA GLY A 276 -11.08 19.16 14.42
C GLY A 276 -12.02 20.35 14.16
N GLY A 277 -13.13 20.15 13.45
CA GLY A 277 -14.08 21.23 13.14
C GLY A 277 -13.54 22.27 12.15
N GLY A 278 -12.54 21.90 11.34
CA GLY A 278 -11.87 22.79 10.39
C GLY A 278 -10.50 23.29 10.85
N ASP A 279 -10.00 22.83 12.01
CA ASP A 279 -8.63 23.02 12.47
C ASP A 279 -7.91 21.67 12.47
N TYR A 280 -6.83 21.55 11.68
CA TYR A 280 -6.11 20.29 11.49
C TYR A 280 -5.44 19.82 12.79
N ALA A 281 -4.80 20.73 13.53
CA ALA A 281 -4.11 20.40 14.78
C ALA A 281 -5.11 19.94 15.86
N ALA A 282 -6.30 20.54 15.90
CA ALA A 282 -7.38 20.05 16.75
C ALA A 282 -7.86 18.65 16.33
N GLY A 283 -7.87 18.37 15.03
CA GLY A 283 -8.17 17.05 14.47
C GLY A 283 -7.19 15.98 14.91
N GLU A 284 -5.89 16.27 14.85
CA GLU A 284 -4.83 15.35 15.32
C GLU A 284 -5.01 15.02 16.80
N GLN A 285 -5.29 16.02 17.65
CA GLN A 285 -5.56 15.81 19.07
C GLN A 285 -6.79 14.94 19.32
N VAL A 286 -7.83 15.06 18.49
CA VAL A 286 -9.03 14.19 18.56
C VAL A 286 -8.64 12.75 18.25
N ILE A 287 -7.85 12.52 17.20
CA ILE A 287 -7.35 11.18 16.85
C ILE A 287 -6.50 10.63 17.99
N GLU A 288 -5.51 11.37 18.47
CA GLU A 288 -4.64 10.97 19.59
C GLU A 288 -5.45 10.62 20.85
N GLY A 289 -6.45 11.43 21.21
CA GLY A 289 -7.32 11.19 22.35
C GLY A 289 -8.13 9.88 22.24
N VAL A 290 -8.56 9.51 21.03
CA VAL A 290 -9.21 8.21 20.78
C VAL A 290 -8.21 7.06 20.96
N LEU A 291 -6.97 7.25 20.50
CA LEU A 291 -5.91 6.23 20.61
C LEU A 291 -5.44 5.97 22.04
N LEU A 292 -5.54 6.97 22.92
CA LEU A 292 -5.19 6.88 24.34
C LEU A 292 -6.24 6.17 25.22
N THR A 293 -7.21 5.49 24.62
CA THR A 293 -8.19 4.69 25.36
C THR A 293 -7.49 3.59 26.17
N ALA A 294 -7.76 3.52 27.48
CA ALA A 294 -7.06 2.62 28.38
C ALA A 294 -7.63 1.19 28.41
N GLY A 295 -6.79 0.24 28.85
CA GLY A 295 -7.18 -1.14 29.11
C GLY A 295 -7.61 -1.89 27.85
N LEU A 296 -8.54 -2.83 27.99
CA LEU A 296 -8.98 -3.72 26.92
C LEU A 296 -9.59 -2.96 25.73
N ALA A 297 -10.15 -1.77 25.97
CA ALA A 297 -10.74 -0.93 24.93
C ALA A 297 -9.71 -0.50 23.87
N SER A 298 -8.43 -0.32 24.26
CA SER A 298 -7.34 0.03 23.35
C SER A 298 -7.20 -0.95 22.18
N VAL A 299 -7.42 -2.26 22.42
CA VAL A 299 -7.34 -3.30 21.39
C VAL A 299 -8.46 -3.13 20.35
N PHE A 300 -9.68 -2.84 20.80
CA PHE A 300 -10.81 -2.63 19.89
C PHE A 300 -10.62 -1.34 19.08
N VAL A 301 -10.13 -0.28 19.71
CA VAL A 301 -9.79 0.97 19.01
C VAL A 301 -8.69 0.75 18.00
N ALA A 302 -7.61 0.03 18.36
CA ALA A 302 -6.53 -0.33 17.47
C ALA A 302 -7.00 -1.07 16.20
N VAL A 303 -7.89 -2.05 16.38
CA VAL A 303 -8.48 -2.79 15.25
C VAL A 303 -9.37 -1.88 14.40
N ALA A 304 -10.19 -1.03 15.03
CA ALA A 304 -11.09 -0.10 14.34
C ALA A 304 -10.33 0.95 13.53
N VAL A 305 -9.29 1.54 14.11
CA VAL A 305 -8.44 2.52 13.44
C VAL A 305 -7.68 1.90 12.26
N GLY A 306 -7.26 0.64 12.37
CA GLY A 306 -6.68 -0.08 11.24
C GLY A 306 -7.63 -0.31 10.06
N ILE A 307 -8.92 0.06 10.13
CA ILE A 307 -9.81 0.11 8.95
C ILE A 307 -9.42 1.27 8.02
N ILE A 308 -8.84 2.33 8.57
CA ILE A 308 -8.43 3.52 7.84
C ILE A 308 -7.13 3.18 7.10
N PRO A 309 -7.13 3.10 5.75
CA PRO A 309 -5.90 2.80 5.02
C PRO A 309 -4.89 3.93 5.20
N GLY A 310 -3.61 3.57 5.15
CA GLY A 310 -2.48 4.49 5.24
C GLY A 310 -1.54 4.20 6.41
N CYS A 311 -0.30 4.68 6.33
CA CYS A 311 0.68 4.53 7.40
C CYS A 311 0.45 5.52 8.57
N GLY A 312 -0.14 6.69 8.33
CA GLY A 312 -0.33 7.76 9.32
C GLY A 312 -0.90 7.31 10.67
N PRO A 313 -2.11 6.71 10.74
CA PRO A 313 -2.68 6.23 12.01
C PRO A 313 -1.80 5.22 12.74
N GLN A 314 -1.06 4.38 12.00
CA GLN A 314 -0.16 3.38 12.56
C GLN A 314 1.14 3.99 13.09
N ILE A 315 1.66 5.04 12.43
CA ILE A 315 2.80 5.83 12.92
C ILE A 315 2.47 6.46 14.27
N ILE A 316 1.30 7.08 14.41
CA ILE A 316 0.85 7.65 15.69
C ILE A 316 0.77 6.55 16.76
N PHE A 317 0.23 5.37 16.42
CA PHE A 317 0.19 4.21 17.32
C PHE A 317 1.58 3.78 17.80
N VAL A 318 2.55 3.69 16.89
CA VAL A 318 3.94 3.34 17.21
C VAL A 318 4.58 4.41 18.10
N ALA A 319 4.33 5.69 17.83
CA ALA A 319 4.84 6.79 18.64
C ALA A 319 4.29 6.77 20.07
N LEU A 320 2.97 6.60 20.23
CA LEU A 320 2.34 6.49 21.55
C LEU A 320 2.79 5.24 22.31
N PHE A 321 3.00 4.12 21.61
CA PHE A 321 3.61 2.92 22.20
C PHE A 321 5.04 3.19 22.68
N ALA A 322 5.88 3.85 21.87
CA ALA A 322 7.25 4.19 22.24
C ALA A 322 7.33 5.12 23.47
N GLN A 323 6.30 5.94 23.70
CA GLN A 323 6.14 6.77 24.89
C GLN A 323 5.57 6.01 26.11
N GLY A 324 5.19 4.74 25.96
CA GLY A 324 4.57 3.92 27.01
C GLY A 324 3.10 4.22 27.27
N LEU A 325 2.42 4.95 26.38
CA LEU A 325 1.02 5.36 26.53
C LEU A 325 0.03 4.32 26.00
N VAL A 326 0.45 3.49 25.05
CA VAL A 326 -0.37 2.43 24.43
C VAL A 326 0.25 1.06 24.73
N PRO A 327 -0.53 0.03 25.10
CA PRO A 327 0.00 -1.31 25.35
C PRO A 327 0.45 -2.02 24.07
N PHE A 328 1.41 -2.95 24.19
CA PHE A 328 1.92 -3.71 23.05
C PHE A 328 0.83 -4.56 22.37
N ALA A 329 -0.15 -5.05 23.13
CA ALA A 329 -1.35 -5.71 22.60
C ALA A 329 -2.12 -4.85 21.58
N ALA A 330 -2.28 -3.55 21.83
CA ALA A 330 -2.94 -2.63 20.92
C ALA A 330 -2.07 -2.35 19.69
N LEU A 331 -0.75 -2.22 19.86
CA LEU A 331 0.18 -2.09 18.74
C LEU A 331 0.09 -3.28 17.77
N ILE A 332 0.12 -4.52 18.29
CA ILE A 332 0.00 -5.73 17.47
C ILE A 332 -1.35 -5.82 16.79
N ALA A 333 -2.43 -5.51 17.51
CA ALA A 333 -3.77 -5.51 16.95
C ALA A 333 -3.89 -4.50 15.81
N ASN A 334 -3.32 -3.30 15.96
CA ASN A 334 -3.28 -2.30 14.90
C ASN A 334 -2.42 -2.77 13.73
N ALA A 335 -1.22 -3.30 13.98
CA ALA A 335 -0.28 -3.74 12.95
C ALA A 335 -0.86 -4.85 12.05
N ILE A 336 -1.56 -5.83 12.62
CA ILE A 336 -2.20 -6.91 11.84
C ILE A 336 -3.46 -6.41 11.13
N SER A 337 -4.16 -5.44 11.73
CA SER A 337 -5.38 -4.86 11.19
C SER A 337 -5.09 -3.97 9.99
N GLN A 338 -3.99 -3.22 10.02
CA GLN A 338 -3.71 -2.16 9.06
C GLN A 338 -3.21 -2.73 7.72
N ASP A 339 -3.74 -2.20 6.62
CA ASP A 339 -3.40 -2.64 5.26
C ASP A 339 -2.28 -1.77 4.61
N GLY A 340 -1.93 -0.65 5.24
CA GLY A 340 -0.98 0.35 4.75
C GLY A 340 -1.40 0.98 3.41
N ASP A 341 -0.47 1.66 2.74
CA ASP A 341 -0.74 2.32 1.44
C ASP A 341 -0.96 1.32 0.30
N ALA A 342 -0.56 0.06 0.52
CA ALA A 342 -0.79 -1.02 -0.41
C ALA A 342 -2.29 -1.33 -0.63
N LEU A 343 -3.19 -0.89 0.27
CA LEU A 343 -4.63 -1.02 0.02
C LEU A 343 -5.12 -0.11 -1.11
N PHE A 344 -4.52 1.07 -1.31
CA PHE A 344 -5.00 2.05 -2.30
C PHE A 344 -5.02 1.50 -3.74
N PRO A 345 -3.98 0.80 -4.24
CA PRO A 345 -4.05 0.12 -5.52
C PRO A 345 -5.23 -0.86 -5.64
N VAL A 346 -5.51 -1.63 -4.58
CA VAL A 346 -6.62 -2.60 -4.57
C VAL A 346 -7.96 -1.87 -4.59
N LEU A 347 -8.09 -0.81 -3.78
CA LEU A 347 -9.29 0.03 -3.69
C LEU A 347 -9.62 0.68 -5.04
N ALA A 348 -8.59 1.16 -5.75
CA ALA A 348 -8.70 1.73 -7.08
C ALA A 348 -9.18 0.71 -8.12
N MET A 349 -8.69 -0.53 -8.07
CA MET A 349 -8.98 -1.56 -9.08
C MET A 349 -10.28 -2.34 -8.81
N ASP A 350 -10.58 -2.72 -7.57
CA ASP A 350 -11.85 -3.32 -7.16
C ASP A 350 -12.13 -3.04 -5.68
N ARG A 351 -12.97 -2.03 -5.42
CA ARG A 351 -13.39 -1.63 -4.07
C ARG A 351 -13.90 -2.80 -3.21
N ARG A 352 -14.57 -3.80 -3.81
CA ARG A 352 -15.08 -4.94 -3.04
C ARG A 352 -13.96 -5.84 -2.55
N SER A 353 -12.97 -6.14 -3.40
CA SER A 353 -11.78 -6.90 -3.00
C SER A 353 -11.03 -6.19 -1.87
N ALA A 354 -10.89 -4.86 -1.93
CA ALA A 354 -10.31 -4.07 -0.85
C ALA A 354 -11.11 -4.23 0.45
N ILE A 355 -12.43 -4.03 0.42
CA ILE A 355 -13.29 -4.21 1.60
C ILE A 355 -13.17 -5.63 2.17
N TYR A 356 -13.16 -6.66 1.33
CA TYR A 356 -12.98 -8.04 1.80
C TYR A 356 -11.63 -8.23 2.49
N ALA A 357 -10.53 -7.71 1.92
CA ALA A 357 -9.21 -7.82 2.52
C ALA A 357 -9.18 -7.17 3.91
N THR A 358 -9.62 -5.91 3.99
CA THR A 358 -9.67 -5.16 5.26
C THR A 358 -10.51 -5.86 6.31
N LEU A 359 -11.70 -6.38 5.96
CA LEU A 359 -12.58 -7.07 6.90
C LEU A 359 -12.01 -8.42 7.38
N ILE A 360 -11.38 -9.18 6.49
CA ILE A 360 -10.76 -10.46 6.83
C ILE A 360 -9.65 -10.26 7.87
N ASN A 361 -8.86 -9.20 7.73
CA ASN A 361 -7.72 -8.92 8.60
C ASN A 361 -8.12 -8.60 10.04
N LYS A 362 -9.36 -8.11 10.27
CA LYS A 362 -9.83 -7.69 11.61
C LYS A 362 -10.00 -8.85 12.57
N ILE A 363 -10.41 -10.02 12.07
CA ILE A 363 -10.63 -11.21 12.89
C ILE A 363 -9.32 -11.69 13.54
N PRO A 364 -8.26 -12.01 12.77
CA PRO A 364 -6.98 -12.40 13.36
C PRO A 364 -6.31 -11.26 14.14
N ALA A 365 -6.48 -10.00 13.72
CA ALA A 365 -5.97 -8.84 14.46
C ALA A 365 -6.57 -8.74 15.87
N LEU A 366 -7.90 -8.83 15.98
CA LEU A 366 -8.60 -8.78 17.26
C LEU A 366 -8.25 -10.01 18.12
N ALA A 367 -8.22 -11.20 17.51
CA ALA A 367 -7.88 -12.43 18.23
C ALA A 367 -6.46 -12.36 18.82
N MET A 368 -5.48 -11.93 18.02
CA MET A 368 -4.10 -11.77 18.48
C MET A 368 -3.98 -10.66 19.52
N GLY A 369 -4.61 -9.51 19.28
CA GLY A 369 -4.61 -8.39 20.24
C GLY A 369 -5.16 -8.77 21.60
N LEU A 370 -6.32 -9.45 21.64
CA LEU A 370 -6.92 -9.92 22.89
C LEU A 370 -6.06 -10.99 23.58
N PHE A 371 -5.42 -11.86 22.81
CA PHE A 371 -4.50 -12.88 23.34
C PHE A 371 -3.26 -12.25 23.98
N ILE A 372 -2.62 -11.28 23.31
CA ILE A 372 -1.47 -10.54 23.86
C ILE A 372 -1.89 -9.70 25.07
N PHE A 373 -3.04 -9.03 25.03
CA PHE A 373 -3.57 -8.28 26.16
C PHE A 373 -3.76 -9.18 27.39
N TRP A 374 -4.31 -10.38 27.18
CA TRP A 374 -4.46 -11.37 28.25
C TRP A 374 -3.10 -11.79 28.84
N LEU A 375 -2.08 -12.00 28.00
CA LEU A 375 -0.72 -12.31 28.47
C LEU A 375 -0.10 -11.15 29.26
N GLU A 376 -0.25 -9.90 28.80
CA GLU A 376 0.30 -8.71 29.47
C GLU A 376 -0.30 -8.48 30.85
N PHE A 377 -1.62 -8.65 31.00
CA PHE A 377 -2.33 -8.26 32.22
C PHE A 377 -2.62 -9.41 33.19
N TYR A 378 -2.77 -10.64 32.71
CA TYR A 378 -3.19 -11.77 33.55
C TYR A 378 -2.08 -12.78 33.84
N THR A 379 -0.93 -12.65 33.19
CA THR A 379 0.23 -13.48 33.52
C THR A 379 1.39 -12.59 33.94
N ASP A 380 2.02 -12.87 35.10
CA ASP A 380 3.33 -12.30 35.48
C ASP A 380 4.41 -12.56 34.40
N LEU A 381 4.08 -13.36 33.37
CA LEU A 381 4.85 -13.61 32.17
C LEU A 381 5.30 -12.33 31.45
N GLY A 382 4.56 -11.21 31.53
CA GLY A 382 5.04 -9.93 31.01
C GLY A 382 6.39 -9.53 31.61
N GLN A 383 6.52 -9.63 32.94
CA GLN A 383 7.79 -9.41 33.64
C GLN A 383 8.83 -10.49 33.33
N TYR A 384 8.45 -11.77 33.27
CA TYR A 384 9.40 -12.86 32.97
C TYR A 384 9.91 -12.86 31.55
N VAL A 385 9.08 -12.49 30.57
CA VAL A 385 9.46 -12.34 29.17
C VAL A 385 10.43 -11.18 29.07
N GLN A 386 10.09 -9.99 29.58
CA GLN A 386 11.03 -8.86 29.64
C GLN A 386 12.35 -9.23 30.32
N LEU A 387 12.33 -9.93 31.46
CA LEU A 387 13.54 -10.43 32.14
C LEU A 387 14.35 -11.45 31.32
N ALA A 388 13.68 -12.41 30.68
CA ALA A 388 14.34 -13.41 29.84
C ALA A 388 14.99 -12.77 28.61
N LEU A 389 14.36 -11.73 28.08
CA LEU A 389 14.82 -10.99 26.91
C LEU A 389 15.94 -10.02 27.24
N ASP A 390 15.85 -9.28 28.35
CA ASP A 390 16.94 -8.45 28.87
C ASP A 390 18.21 -9.27 29.10
N ASN A 391 18.05 -10.52 29.57
CA ASN A 391 19.15 -11.45 29.74
C ASN A 391 19.73 -11.92 28.39
N ILE A 392 18.89 -12.18 27.37
CA ILE A 392 19.37 -12.50 26.02
C ILE A 392 20.13 -11.30 25.42
N ILE A 393 19.61 -10.09 25.56
CA ILE A 393 20.22 -8.85 25.03
C ILE A 393 21.57 -8.59 25.69
N LYS A 394 21.69 -8.74 27.02
CA LYS A 394 22.99 -8.69 27.73
C LYS A 394 24.00 -9.76 27.30
N THR A 395 23.55 -10.79 26.58
CA THR A 395 24.44 -11.83 26.04
C THR A 395 24.96 -11.45 24.64
N PHE A 396 24.31 -10.50 23.96
CA PHE A 396 24.65 -10.05 22.60
C PHE A 396 25.24 -8.62 22.54
N ILE A 397 25.27 -7.90 23.66
CA ILE A 397 26.03 -6.66 23.89
C ILE A 397 27.20 -7.01 24.80
#